data_AF-A0A855K8Z1-F1
#
_entry.id   AF-A0A855K8Z1-F1
#
_cell.length_a   1.000
_cell.length_b   1.000
_cell.length_c   1.000
_cell.angle_alpha   90.00
_cell.angle_beta   90.00
_cell.angle_gamma   90.00
#
_symmetry.space_group_name_H-M   'P 1'
#
loop_
_entity.id
_entity.type
_entity.pdbx_description
1 polymer ?
#
loop_
_entity_poly.entity_id
_entity_poly.type
_entity_poly.pdbx_seq_one_letter_code
_entity_poly.pdbx_strand_id
1 'polypeptide(L)'
;HIVRANAGFFLDRFASMRWSILTPELSLHWDGETLAEGPGATKRDAPEGDPIEEVWKTYYASIFNPARVKIGAMLKEMPRKYWKNMPE
;
A
#
# COMPACT_ATOMS: atom_id res chain seq x y z
N HIS A 1 -7.11 -4.47 -14.62
CA HIS A 1 -5.93 -3.76 -14.06
C HIS A 1 -5.74 -4.20 -12.62
N ILE A 2 -4.52 -4.58 -12.21
CA ILE A 2 -4.25 -5.16 -10.87
C ILE A 2 -4.71 -4.25 -9.72
N VAL A 3 -4.66 -2.93 -9.94
CA VAL A 3 -5.08 -1.95 -8.93
C VAL A 3 -6.58 -2.04 -8.61
N ARG A 4 -7.45 -2.26 -9.63
CA ARG A 4 -8.90 -2.41 -9.43
C ARG A 4 -9.22 -3.68 -8.65
N ALA A 5 -8.53 -4.77 -8.97
CA ALA A 5 -8.70 -6.04 -8.28
C ALA A 5 -8.28 -5.98 -6.80
N ASN A 6 -7.34 -5.09 -6.45
CA ASN A 6 -6.89 -4.90 -5.08
C ASN A 6 -7.68 -3.81 -4.32
N ALA A 7 -8.54 -3.03 -4.98
CA ALA A 7 -9.24 -1.90 -4.35
C ALA A 7 -10.04 -2.33 -3.10
N GLY A 8 -10.73 -3.48 -3.17
CA GLY A 8 -11.50 -4.01 -2.04
C GLY A 8 -10.67 -4.24 -0.78
N PHE A 9 -9.43 -4.73 -0.92
CA PHE A 9 -8.52 -4.93 0.22
C PHE A 9 -8.23 -3.63 0.97
N PHE A 10 -8.01 -2.53 0.22
CA PHE A 10 -7.72 -1.23 0.82
C PHE A 10 -8.97 -0.57 1.39
N LEU A 11 -10.13 -0.73 0.74
CA LEU A 11 -11.41 -0.28 1.27
C LEU A 11 -11.70 -0.94 2.62
N ASP A 12 -11.61 -2.26 2.71
CA ASP A 12 -11.97 -2.98 3.94
C ASP A 12 -11.07 -2.62 5.13
N ARG A 13 -9.79 -2.33 4.87
CA ARG A 13 -8.77 -2.16 5.92
C ARG A 13 -8.47 -0.70 6.26
N PHE A 14 -8.74 0.21 5.33
CA PHE A 14 -8.38 1.63 5.43
C PHE A 14 -9.55 2.56 5.06
N ALA A 15 -10.80 2.10 5.13
CA ALA A 15 -11.99 2.91 4.86
C ALA A 15 -12.05 4.20 5.70
N SER A 16 -11.52 4.19 6.92
CA SER A 16 -11.59 5.33 7.85
C SER A 16 -10.61 6.47 7.57
N MET A 17 -9.74 6.34 6.54
CA MET A 17 -8.79 7.38 6.15
C MET A 17 -8.90 7.67 4.65
N ARG A 18 -8.54 8.89 4.23
CA ARG A 18 -8.45 9.25 2.82
C ARG A 18 -7.14 8.71 2.26
N TRP A 19 -7.16 8.05 1.11
CA TRP A 19 -5.96 7.46 0.51
C TRP A 19 -5.99 7.51 -1.00
N SER A 20 -4.82 7.33 -1.62
CA SER A 20 -4.69 7.23 -3.07
C SER A 20 -3.65 6.17 -3.45
N ILE A 21 -3.95 5.39 -4.49
CA ILE A 21 -3.01 4.44 -5.08
C ILE A 21 -2.65 4.97 -6.46
N LEU A 22 -1.39 5.39 -6.62
CA LEU A 22 -0.87 5.94 -7.86
C LEU A 22 -0.13 4.85 -8.63
N THR A 23 -0.55 4.57 -9.86
CA THR A 23 0.17 3.67 -10.77
C THR A 23 0.33 4.33 -12.14
N PRO A 24 1.33 3.95 -12.95
CA PRO A 24 1.55 4.57 -14.27
C PRO A 24 0.37 4.47 -15.24
N GLU A 25 -0.52 3.48 -15.06
CA GLU A 25 -1.65 3.22 -15.97
C GLU A 25 -3.00 3.72 -15.42
N LEU A 26 -3.17 3.75 -14.09
CA LEU A 26 -4.42 4.17 -13.42
C LEU A 26 -4.14 4.67 -12.00
N SER A 27 -4.93 5.62 -11.51
CA SER A 27 -4.99 5.95 -10.09
C SER A 27 -6.33 5.55 -9.46
N LEU A 28 -6.29 5.26 -8.17
CA LEU A 28 -7.49 5.14 -7.33
C LEU A 28 -7.43 6.18 -6.22
N HIS A 29 -8.56 6.80 -5.93
CA HIS A 29 -8.71 7.79 -4.87
C HIS A 29 -9.90 7.42 -4.00
N TRP A 30 -9.68 7.30 -2.70
CA TRP A 30 -10.71 7.09 -1.70
C TRP A 30 -10.81 8.33 -0.82
N ASP A 31 -12.00 8.91 -0.76
CA ASP A 31 -12.26 10.14 0.00
C ASP A 31 -12.91 9.89 1.38
N GLY A 32 -13.19 8.63 1.74
CA GLY A 32 -13.93 8.25 2.94
C GLY A 32 -15.36 7.75 2.67
N GLU A 33 -15.88 7.99 1.47
CA GLU A 33 -17.25 7.63 1.08
C GLU A 33 -17.30 6.94 -0.28
N THR A 34 -16.51 7.42 -1.24
CA THR A 34 -16.52 6.95 -2.62
C THR A 34 -15.13 6.64 -3.14
N LEU A 35 -15.06 5.59 -3.96
CA LEU A 35 -13.85 5.23 -4.69
C LEU A 35 -13.94 5.79 -6.11
N ALA A 36 -13.01 6.67 -6.45
CA ALA A 36 -12.89 7.25 -7.77
C ALA A 36 -11.66 6.73 -8.51
N GLU A 37 -11.80 6.48 -9.81
CA GLU A 37 -10.69 6.16 -10.70
C GLU A 37 -10.20 7.41 -11.42
N GLY A 38 -8.89 7.56 -11.55
CA GLY A 38 -8.24 8.63 -12.28
C GLY A 38 -7.22 8.11 -13.30
N PRO A 39 -6.64 9.01 -14.11
CA PRO A 39 -5.59 8.64 -15.07
C PRO A 39 -4.35 8.09 -14.36
N GLY A 40 -3.48 7.44 -15.13
CA GLY A 40 -2.15 7.05 -14.65
C GLY A 40 -1.38 8.23 -14.07
N ALA A 41 -0.62 7.95 -13.01
CA ALA A 41 0.13 8.93 -12.24
C ALA A 41 1.61 8.53 -12.10
N THR A 42 2.43 9.54 -11.86
CA THR A 42 3.87 9.43 -11.64
C THR A 42 4.21 9.69 -10.17
N LYS A 43 5.45 9.38 -9.77
CA LYS A 43 5.93 9.65 -8.40
C LYS A 43 5.83 11.14 -8.02
N ARG A 44 5.89 12.06 -8.99
CA ARG A 44 5.80 13.51 -8.74
C ARG A 44 4.39 13.97 -8.41
N ASP A 45 3.39 13.16 -8.72
CA ASP A 45 1.98 13.48 -8.43
C ASP A 45 1.61 13.10 -6.99
N ALA A 46 2.50 12.41 -6.27
CA ALA A 46 2.35 12.20 -4.83
C ALA A 46 2.67 13.49 -4.06
N PRO A 47 1.88 13.85 -3.03
CA PRO A 47 2.16 15.02 -2.21
C PRO A 47 3.53 14.93 -1.54
N GLU A 48 4.26 16.06 -1.47
CA GLU A 48 5.54 16.14 -0.75
C GLU A 48 5.31 16.18 0.76
N GLY A 49 5.89 15.22 1.47
CA GLY A 49 5.72 15.06 2.92
C GLY A 49 4.46 14.29 3.25
N ASP A 50 4.59 12.97 3.39
CA ASP A 50 3.49 12.12 3.83
C ASP A 50 3.61 11.89 5.34
N PRO A 51 2.77 12.54 6.19
CA PRO A 51 2.76 12.28 7.63
C PRO A 51 2.37 10.83 7.95
N ILE A 52 1.72 10.13 7.01
CA ILE A 52 1.42 8.69 7.11
C ILE A 52 2.63 7.86 6.65
N GLU A 53 3.58 8.35 5.87
CA GLU A 53 4.73 7.54 5.45
C GLU A 53 5.56 7.11 6.67
N GLU A 54 5.79 7.98 7.63
CA GLU A 54 6.51 7.62 8.86
C GLU A 54 5.69 6.67 9.75
N VAL A 55 4.37 6.86 9.83
CA VAL A 55 3.46 5.95 10.56
C VAL A 55 3.36 4.60 9.85
N TRP A 56 3.34 4.57 8.53
CA TRP A 56 3.27 3.40 7.68
C TRP A 56 4.59 2.65 7.68
N LYS A 57 5.74 3.34 7.62
CA LYS A 57 7.07 2.75 7.84
C LYS A 57 7.16 2.14 9.24
N THR A 58 6.64 2.82 10.26
CA THR A 58 6.61 2.31 11.64
C THR A 58 5.66 1.12 11.80
N TYR A 59 4.49 1.15 11.16
CA TYR A 59 3.52 0.05 11.12
C TYR A 59 4.09 -1.14 10.35
N TYR A 60 4.68 -0.90 9.19
CA TYR A 60 5.32 -1.91 8.37
C TYR A 60 6.50 -2.53 9.12
N ALA A 61 7.36 -1.73 9.75
CA ALA A 61 8.43 -2.23 10.61
C ALA A 61 7.87 -3.03 11.81
N SER A 62 6.86 -2.55 12.53
CA SER A 62 6.33 -3.26 13.70
C SER A 62 5.55 -4.54 13.37
N ILE A 63 4.94 -4.63 12.19
CA ILE A 63 4.16 -5.81 11.74
C ILE A 63 5.01 -6.80 10.93
N PHE A 64 5.97 -6.31 10.13
CA PHE A 64 6.84 -7.16 9.30
C PHE A 64 8.22 -7.46 9.92
N ASN A 65 8.72 -6.70 10.90
CA ASN A 65 9.96 -7.06 11.62
C ASN A 65 9.79 -8.28 12.56
N PRO A 66 8.59 -8.61 13.08
CA PRO A 66 8.31 -9.93 13.65
C PRO A 66 8.21 -11.07 12.60
N ALA A 67 8.00 -10.75 11.32
CA ALA A 67 7.93 -11.74 10.24
C ALA A 67 9.30 -12.33 9.87
N ARG A 68 10.40 -11.62 10.18
CA ARG A 68 11.77 -12.16 10.07
C ARG A 68 12.03 -13.34 11.02
N VAL A 69 11.32 -13.40 12.16
CA VAL A 69 11.44 -14.49 13.14
C VAL A 69 10.52 -15.67 12.78
N LYS A 70 9.48 -15.46 11.96
CA LYS A 70 8.50 -16.48 11.53
C LYS A 70 8.42 -16.59 10.00
N ILE A 71 9.48 -17.14 9.40
CA ILE A 71 9.66 -17.35 7.96
C ILE A 71 8.44 -18.02 7.28
N GLY A 72 7.73 -18.92 7.97
CA GLY A 72 6.54 -19.61 7.42
C GLY A 72 5.33 -18.71 7.19
N ALA A 73 5.10 -17.73 8.07
CA ALA A 73 4.02 -16.74 7.87
C ALA A 73 4.39 -15.75 6.76
N MET A 74 5.67 -15.37 6.67
CA MET A 74 6.16 -14.46 5.64
C MET A 74 6.04 -15.05 4.22
N LEU A 75 6.27 -16.36 4.07
CA LEU A 75 6.07 -17.08 2.79
C LEU A 75 4.60 -17.14 2.35
N LYS A 76 3.66 -17.14 3.31
CA LYS A 76 2.22 -17.20 3.05
C LYS A 76 1.67 -15.86 2.59
N GLU A 77 2.14 -14.77 3.19
CA GLU A 77 1.68 -13.40 2.91
C GLU A 77 2.49 -12.71 1.79
N MET A 78 3.77 -13.05 1.61
CA MET A 78 4.63 -12.41 0.61
C MET A 78 5.62 -13.40 -0.05
N PRO A 79 5.41 -13.78 -1.33
CA PRO A 79 6.32 -14.68 -2.04
C PRO A 79 7.76 -14.15 -2.10
N ARG A 80 8.73 -15.05 -1.91
CA ARG A 80 10.18 -14.76 -1.84
C ARG A 80 10.72 -13.82 -2.94
N LYS A 81 10.14 -13.87 -4.14
CA LYS A 81 10.55 -13.03 -5.27
C LYS A 81 10.41 -11.52 -5.02
N TYR A 82 9.58 -11.09 -4.06
CA TYR A 82 9.35 -9.69 -3.72
C TYR A 82 10.19 -9.19 -2.55
N TRP A 83 10.97 -10.06 -1.89
CA TRP A 83 11.70 -9.72 -0.68
C TRP A 83 12.85 -8.73 -0.93
N LYS A 84 13.38 -8.70 -2.15
CA LYS A 84 14.42 -7.74 -2.58
C LYS A 84 14.00 -6.27 -2.53
N ASN A 85 12.70 -6.00 -2.37
CA ASN A 85 12.14 -4.65 -2.29
C ASN A 85 11.70 -4.29 -0.86
N MET A 86 12.02 -5.12 0.15
CA MET A 86 11.75 -4.74 1.54
C MET A 86 12.73 -3.63 1.97
N PRO A 87 12.25 -2.62 2.72
CA PRO A 87 13.14 -1.65 3.37
C PRO A 87 14.11 -2.37 4.31
N GLU A 88 15.34 -1.86 4.44
CA GLU A 88 16.35 -2.40 5.37
C GLU A 88 15.86 -2.44 6.83
#